data_AF-A0AA37TPW1-F1
#
_entry.id   AF-A0AA37TPW1-F1
#
_cell.length_a   1.000
_cell.length_b   1.000
_cell.length_c   1.000
_cell.angle_alpha   90.00
_cell.angle_beta   90.00
_cell.angle_gamma   90.00
#
_symmetry.space_group_name_H-M   'P 1'
#
loop_
_entity.id
_entity.type
_entity.pdbx_description
1 polymer ?
#
loop_
_entity_poly.entity_id
_entity_poly.type
_entity_poly.pdbx_seq_one_letter_code
_entity_poly.pdbx_strand_id
1 'polypeptide(L)'
;MATLVTLVGALAVSGPLVANESNDLDILVDKFQQGSYSSRGADGCMMCHRRDEGVADIFVSAHGKTDNGPMAGLQCEACHGPQGKHRGKNEPMLSFGKDSALTADMQNSVCLGCHQGTQAHWSYSLHKLEEVSCVSCHSIHTANDAVLDRSNQVAACTSCHLKQKGDINKRSSHPMTNEQMVYSPYINKASRYSSFKVYVIKLS
;
A
#
# COMPACT_ATOMS: atom_id res chain seq x y z
N MET A 1 -31.47 -13.61 -61.13
CA MET A 1 -31.81 -14.27 -59.85
C MET A 1 -30.91 -13.69 -58.77
N ALA A 2 -31.51 -13.22 -57.68
CA ALA A 2 -30.94 -12.30 -56.71
C ALA A 2 -29.87 -12.96 -55.81
N THR A 3 -28.73 -12.30 -55.64
CA THR A 3 -27.76 -12.61 -54.58
C THR A 3 -27.93 -11.61 -53.44
N LEU A 4 -28.47 -12.10 -52.32
CA LEU A 4 -28.54 -11.38 -51.05
C LEU A 4 -27.13 -11.09 -50.52
N VAL A 5 -26.83 -9.81 -50.28
CA VAL A 5 -25.71 -9.38 -49.43
C VAL A 5 -26.28 -9.16 -48.03
N THR A 6 -26.04 -10.10 -47.12
CA THR A 6 -26.39 -9.97 -45.70
C THR A 6 -25.38 -9.05 -45.02
N LEU A 7 -25.85 -7.86 -44.65
CA LEU A 7 -25.16 -6.90 -43.80
C LEU A 7 -25.15 -7.44 -42.36
N VAL A 8 -24.07 -8.10 -41.93
CA VAL A 8 -23.87 -8.39 -40.50
C VAL A 8 -23.30 -7.13 -39.86
N GLY A 9 -24.19 -6.34 -39.26
CA GLY A 9 -23.82 -5.19 -38.44
C GLY A 9 -23.00 -5.65 -37.23
N ALA A 10 -21.75 -5.19 -37.17
CA ALA A 10 -20.93 -5.31 -35.97
C ALA A 10 -21.54 -4.41 -34.89
N LEU A 11 -22.30 -5.01 -33.96
CA LEU A 11 -22.62 -4.38 -32.68
C LEU A 11 -21.32 -4.30 -31.88
N ALA A 12 -20.70 -3.12 -31.88
CA ALA A 12 -19.65 -2.77 -30.93
C ALA A 12 -20.27 -2.76 -29.52
N VAL A 13 -20.03 -3.83 -28.76
CA VAL A 13 -20.35 -3.87 -27.33
C VAL A 13 -19.38 -2.92 -26.65
N SER A 14 -19.90 -1.78 -26.19
CA SER A 14 -19.20 -0.82 -25.35
C SER A 14 -19.02 -1.42 -23.96
N GLY A 15 -17.90 -2.13 -23.77
CA GLY A 15 -17.39 -2.47 -22.43
C GLY A 15 -16.88 -1.22 -21.70
N PRO A 16 -16.91 -1.19 -20.36
CA PRO A 16 -16.58 0.00 -19.58
C PRO A 16 -15.06 0.26 -19.52
N LEU A 17 -14.67 1.51 -19.77
CA LEU A 17 -13.48 2.25 -19.28
C LEU A 17 -12.23 1.42 -18.87
N VAL A 18 -11.44 0.92 -19.84
CA VAL A 18 -10.05 0.46 -19.63
C VAL A 18 -9.15 1.06 -20.70
N ALA A 19 -9.03 2.39 -20.73
CA ALA A 19 -8.27 3.10 -21.76
C ALA A 19 -7.05 3.89 -21.25
N ASN A 20 -6.79 3.94 -19.93
CA ASN A 20 -5.72 4.80 -19.39
C ASN A 20 -4.69 4.11 -18.47
N GLU A 21 -4.92 2.88 -17.97
CA GLU A 21 -3.96 2.22 -17.06
C GLU A 21 -2.62 1.87 -17.74
N SER A 22 -2.64 1.40 -18.99
CA SER A 22 -1.40 1.04 -19.70
C SER A 22 -0.57 2.28 -20.03
N ASN A 23 -1.22 3.39 -20.39
CA ASN A 23 -0.55 4.65 -20.69
C ASN A 23 0.10 5.26 -19.43
N ASP A 24 -0.59 5.22 -18.29
CA ASP A 24 -0.06 5.79 -17.05
C ASP A 24 1.17 5.03 -16.56
N LEU A 25 1.18 3.69 -16.64
CA LEU A 25 2.34 2.89 -16.26
C LEU A 25 3.54 3.14 -17.18
N ASP A 26 3.33 3.23 -18.50
CA ASP A 26 4.39 3.53 -19.47
C ASP A 26 5.02 4.91 -19.20
N ILE A 27 4.20 5.93 -18.92
CA ILE A 27 4.67 7.26 -18.55
C ILE A 27 5.50 7.22 -17.26
N LEU A 28 5.05 6.47 -16.24
CA LEU A 28 5.80 6.32 -14.99
C LEU A 28 7.15 5.66 -15.22
N VAL A 29 7.21 4.58 -16.01
CA VAL A 29 8.48 3.90 -16.35
C VAL A 29 9.44 4.85 -17.06
N ASP A 30 8.96 5.62 -18.03
CA ASP A 30 9.75 6.62 -18.74
C ASP A 30 10.32 7.70 -17.80
N LYS A 31 9.55 8.14 -16.80
CA LYS A 31 10.03 9.09 -15.78
C LYS A 31 11.17 8.53 -14.96
N PHE A 32 11.05 7.27 -14.53
CA PHE A 32 12.11 6.60 -13.78
C PHE A 32 13.38 6.43 -14.60
N GLN A 33 13.26 6.12 -15.90
CA GLN A 33 14.41 6.04 -16.80
C GLN A 33 15.08 7.41 -17.00
N GLN A 34 14.30 8.48 -17.09
CA GLN A 34 14.83 9.85 -17.21
C GLN A 34 15.46 10.35 -15.91
N GLY A 35 14.96 9.89 -14.75
CA GLY A 35 15.50 10.28 -13.44
C GLY A 35 15.42 11.77 -13.16
N SER A 36 14.42 12.46 -13.73
CA SER A 36 14.28 13.91 -13.60
C SER A 36 13.57 14.30 -12.31
N TYR A 37 14.35 14.39 -11.22
CA TYR A 37 13.88 14.81 -9.89
C TYR A 37 13.75 16.34 -9.76
N SER A 38 12.93 16.80 -8.81
CA SER A 38 12.65 18.21 -8.60
C SER A 38 13.84 18.95 -7.98
N SER A 39 14.32 20.00 -8.64
CA SER A 39 15.38 20.87 -8.10
C SER A 39 14.94 21.73 -6.91
N ARG A 40 13.64 21.80 -6.65
CA ARG A 40 13.04 22.56 -5.53
C ARG A 40 12.55 21.66 -4.40
N GLY A 41 12.72 20.33 -4.53
CA GLY A 41 12.21 19.37 -3.56
C GLY A 41 10.71 19.52 -3.27
N ALA A 42 10.33 19.26 -2.03
CA ALA A 42 8.97 19.26 -1.51
C ALA A 42 8.27 20.63 -1.62
N ASP A 43 9.02 21.74 -1.54
CA ASP A 43 8.44 23.09 -1.68
C ASP A 43 7.76 23.25 -3.05
N GLY A 44 8.35 22.63 -4.08
CA GLY A 44 7.79 22.52 -5.43
C GLY A 44 6.39 21.90 -5.44
N CYS A 45 6.24 20.79 -4.72
CA CYS A 45 5.02 19.99 -4.63
C CYS A 45 3.95 20.68 -3.77
N MET A 46 4.37 21.25 -2.64
CA MET A 46 3.48 21.86 -1.65
C MET A 46 2.84 23.16 -2.13
N MET A 47 3.37 23.82 -3.18
CA MET A 47 2.67 24.94 -3.82
C MET A 47 1.26 24.56 -4.30
N CYS A 48 1.05 23.31 -4.71
CA CYS A 48 -0.24 22.79 -5.15
C CYS A 48 -0.86 21.85 -4.12
N HIS A 49 -0.10 20.89 -3.60
CA HIS A 49 -0.60 19.81 -2.74
C HIS A 49 -0.80 20.19 -1.26
N ARG A 50 -0.48 21.43 -0.85
CA ARG A 50 -0.67 21.88 0.54
C ARG A 50 -2.11 21.77 1.04
N ARG A 51 -3.09 21.83 0.13
CA ARG A 51 -4.52 21.77 0.46
C ARG A 51 -5.14 20.40 0.20
N ASP A 52 -4.37 19.45 -0.32
CA ASP A 52 -4.86 18.10 -0.49
C ASP A 52 -4.91 17.40 0.86
N GLU A 53 -6.07 16.87 1.19
CA GLU A 53 -6.29 16.18 2.46
C GLU A 53 -5.30 15.01 2.61
N GLY A 54 -4.69 14.89 3.78
CA GLY A 54 -3.72 13.85 4.10
C GLY A 54 -2.29 14.12 3.63
N VAL A 55 -2.03 14.94 2.59
CA VAL A 55 -0.65 15.14 2.11
C VAL A 55 0.22 15.81 3.17
N ALA A 56 -0.31 16.80 3.89
CA ALA A 56 0.44 17.45 4.98
C ALA A 56 0.63 16.53 6.21
N ASP A 57 -0.19 15.50 6.37
CA ASP A 57 -0.12 14.59 7.52
C ASP A 57 1.12 13.67 7.46
N ILE A 58 1.80 13.61 6.31
CA ILE A 58 3.12 12.97 6.21
C ILE A 58 4.11 13.56 7.21
N PHE A 59 4.08 14.88 7.45
CA PHE A 59 5.07 15.59 8.27
C PHE A 59 4.95 15.27 9.76
N VAL A 60 3.82 14.72 10.19
CA VAL A 60 3.62 14.24 11.58
C VAL A 60 3.85 12.73 11.71
N SER A 61 4.08 12.02 10.60
CA SER A 61 4.40 10.59 10.60
C SER A 61 5.91 10.37 10.77
N ALA A 62 6.29 9.11 11.02
CA ALA A 62 7.70 8.72 11.10
C ALA A 62 8.47 8.98 9.79
N HIS A 63 7.77 8.98 8.64
CA HIS A 63 8.37 9.16 7.33
C HIS A 63 8.55 10.64 6.94
N GLY A 64 7.87 11.57 7.60
CA GLY A 64 7.99 13.01 7.32
C GLY A 64 9.20 13.69 7.94
N LYS A 65 10.02 12.96 8.70
CA LYS A 65 11.22 13.49 9.36
C LYS A 65 12.30 13.81 8.33
N THR A 66 12.81 15.05 8.37
CA THR A 66 13.82 15.55 7.41
C THR A 66 15.24 15.56 7.97
N ASP A 67 15.44 15.10 9.20
CA ASP A 67 16.75 15.01 9.86
C ASP A 67 17.51 13.74 9.47
N ASN A 68 16.80 12.67 9.11
CA ASN A 68 17.40 11.42 8.67
C ASN A 68 16.53 10.66 7.64
N GLY A 69 17.15 9.66 7.00
CA GLY A 69 16.47 8.77 6.07
C GLY A 69 16.17 9.37 4.69
N PRO A 70 15.40 8.65 3.85
CA PRO A 70 15.14 9.04 2.46
C PRO A 70 14.44 10.40 2.31
N MET A 71 13.59 10.76 3.28
CA MET A 71 12.86 12.03 3.30
C MET A 71 13.79 13.24 3.50
N ALA A 72 14.95 13.07 4.15
CA ALA A 72 15.96 14.13 4.24
C ALA A 72 16.66 14.42 2.89
N GLY A 73 16.63 13.47 1.95
CA GLY A 73 17.24 13.59 0.63
C GLY A 73 16.23 13.97 -0.45
N LEU A 74 15.51 12.97 -0.97
CA LEU A 74 14.57 13.13 -2.08
C LEU A 74 13.17 13.60 -1.63
N GLN A 75 12.94 13.74 -0.32
CA GLN A 75 11.66 14.19 0.24
C GLN A 75 10.48 13.39 -0.33
N CYS A 76 9.46 14.05 -0.89
CA CYS A 76 8.29 13.40 -1.50
C CYS A 76 8.67 12.39 -2.59
N GLU A 77 9.72 12.68 -3.36
CA GLU A 77 10.17 11.85 -4.48
C GLU A 77 10.89 10.57 -4.02
N ALA A 78 11.21 10.44 -2.71
CA ALA A 78 11.71 9.20 -2.14
C ALA A 78 10.68 8.05 -2.24
N CYS A 79 9.39 8.40 -2.22
CA CYS A 79 8.30 7.44 -2.39
C CYS A 79 7.57 7.65 -3.72
N HIS A 80 7.32 8.90 -4.12
CA HIS A 80 6.54 9.23 -5.31
C HIS A 80 7.36 9.24 -6.61
N GLY A 81 8.68 9.01 -6.53
CA GLY A 81 9.56 8.98 -7.70
C GLY A 81 9.77 10.36 -8.34
N PRO A 82 10.49 10.41 -9.48
CA PRO A 82 10.84 11.66 -10.14
C PRO A 82 9.63 12.42 -10.66
N GLN A 83 9.59 13.73 -10.41
CA GLN A 83 8.52 14.63 -10.84
C GLN A 83 8.31 14.63 -12.36
N GLY A 84 9.40 14.66 -13.14
CA GLY A 84 9.31 14.80 -14.59
C GLY A 84 8.61 16.10 -15.01
N LYS A 85 7.56 16.00 -15.84
CA LYS A 85 6.75 17.14 -16.30
C LYS A 85 5.48 17.34 -15.46
N HIS A 86 5.40 16.74 -14.27
CA HIS A 86 4.16 16.70 -13.49
C HIS A 86 3.66 18.12 -13.18
N ARG A 87 2.58 18.50 -13.87
CA ARG A 87 1.89 19.78 -13.78
C ARG A 87 0.40 19.54 -14.00
N GLY A 88 -0.36 19.49 -12.91
CA GLY A 88 -1.80 19.21 -12.95
C GLY A 88 -2.10 17.75 -13.30
N LYS A 89 -3.24 17.50 -13.96
CA LYS A 89 -3.72 16.14 -14.27
C LYS A 89 -3.07 15.49 -15.50
N ASN A 90 -2.18 16.19 -16.17
CA ASN A 90 -1.68 15.78 -17.49
C ASN A 90 -0.57 14.73 -17.43
N GLU A 91 -0.03 14.44 -16.25
CA GLU A 91 1.02 13.45 -16.12
C GLU A 91 0.98 12.80 -14.72
N PRO A 92 0.86 11.47 -14.62
CA PRO A 92 0.74 10.79 -13.35
C PRO A 92 2.02 10.91 -12.52
N MET A 93 1.84 10.89 -11.20
CA MET A 93 2.92 10.59 -10.24
C MET A 93 2.72 9.17 -9.72
N LEU A 94 3.79 8.56 -9.22
CA LEU A 94 3.67 7.28 -8.55
C LEU A 94 2.70 7.41 -7.37
N SER A 95 1.64 6.64 -7.37
CA SER A 95 0.65 6.60 -6.29
C SER A 95 0.59 5.19 -5.68
N PHE A 96 0.02 5.11 -4.48
CA PHE A 96 -0.13 3.87 -3.74
C PHE A 96 -1.60 3.56 -3.51
N GLY A 97 -1.94 2.28 -3.41
CA GLY A 97 -3.27 1.78 -3.16
C GLY A 97 -3.86 1.07 -4.36
N LYS A 98 -5.15 0.74 -4.26
CA LYS A 98 -5.90 -0.01 -5.28
C LYS A 98 -6.13 0.76 -6.59
N ASP A 99 -6.14 2.09 -6.53
CA ASP A 99 -6.41 2.97 -7.67
C ASP A 99 -5.10 3.42 -8.36
N SER A 100 -3.96 2.84 -7.96
CA SER A 100 -2.66 3.08 -8.58
C SER A 100 -2.51 2.25 -9.85
N ALA A 101 -1.81 2.81 -10.85
CA ALA A 101 -1.41 2.07 -12.05
C ALA A 101 -0.33 0.98 -11.76
N LEU A 102 0.23 0.97 -10.55
CA LEU A 102 1.24 -0.01 -10.14
C LEU A 102 0.61 -1.28 -9.56
N THR A 103 1.19 -2.41 -9.91
CA THR A 103 0.91 -3.68 -9.23
C THR A 103 1.36 -3.63 -7.76
N ALA A 104 0.79 -4.49 -6.92
CA ALA A 104 1.18 -4.57 -5.52
C ALA A 104 2.68 -4.81 -5.33
N ASP A 105 3.29 -5.66 -6.16
CA ASP A 105 4.74 -5.92 -6.10
C ASP A 105 5.56 -4.66 -6.42
N MET A 106 5.16 -3.90 -7.44
CA MET A 106 5.80 -2.62 -7.77
C MET A 106 5.65 -1.60 -6.63
N GLN A 107 4.45 -1.47 -6.04
CA GLN A 107 4.24 -0.59 -4.88
C GLN A 107 5.13 -1.00 -3.70
N ASN A 108 5.18 -2.30 -3.40
CA ASN A 108 5.98 -2.85 -2.31
C ASN A 108 7.48 -2.65 -2.54
N SER A 109 7.94 -2.69 -3.79
CA SER A 109 9.35 -2.50 -4.13
C SER A 109 9.90 -1.15 -3.65
N VAL A 110 9.08 -0.09 -3.67
CA VAL A 110 9.45 1.24 -3.17
C VAL A 110 9.71 1.19 -1.66
N CYS A 111 8.82 0.55 -0.90
CA CYS A 111 8.98 0.38 0.54
C CYS A 111 10.21 -0.48 0.86
N LEU A 112 10.37 -1.60 0.14
CA LEU A 112 11.45 -2.55 0.33
C LEU A 112 12.82 -1.97 -0.05
N GLY A 113 12.87 -0.96 -0.92
CA GLY A 113 14.11 -0.21 -1.20
C GLY A 113 14.81 0.30 0.07
N CYS A 114 14.05 0.57 1.14
CA CYS A 114 14.57 0.93 2.46
C CYS A 114 14.31 -0.14 3.54
N HIS A 115 13.17 -0.82 3.49
CA HIS A 115 12.71 -1.72 4.55
C HIS A 115 13.12 -3.18 4.39
N GLN A 116 13.84 -3.57 3.32
CA GLN A 116 14.21 -4.97 3.08
C GLN A 116 14.93 -5.63 4.28
N GLY A 117 15.79 -4.90 4.98
CA GLY A 117 16.47 -5.40 6.18
C GLY A 117 15.53 -5.62 7.37
N THR A 118 14.62 -4.67 7.62
CA THR A 118 13.64 -4.75 8.71
C THR A 118 12.49 -5.73 8.42
N GLN A 119 12.21 -5.98 7.14
CA GLN A 119 11.12 -6.82 6.65
C GLN A 119 11.66 -8.04 5.91
N ALA A 120 12.73 -8.64 6.44
CA ALA A 120 13.45 -9.75 5.79
C ALA A 120 12.57 -10.97 5.46
N HIS A 121 11.43 -11.13 6.14
CA HIS A 121 10.50 -12.23 5.91
C HIS A 121 9.40 -11.94 4.88
N TRP A 122 9.28 -10.69 4.41
CA TRP A 122 8.25 -10.29 3.45
C TRP A 122 8.28 -11.15 2.18
N SER A 123 9.49 -11.43 1.66
CA SER A 123 9.72 -12.23 0.45
C SER A 123 9.10 -13.62 0.48
N TYR A 124 8.87 -14.18 1.67
CA TYR A 124 8.30 -15.51 1.91
C TYR A 124 6.92 -15.46 2.58
N SER A 125 6.35 -14.26 2.73
CA SER A 125 5.06 -14.10 3.38
C SER A 125 3.91 -14.50 2.46
N LEU A 126 2.82 -15.02 3.05
CA LEU A 126 1.59 -15.29 2.31
C LEU A 126 0.99 -14.00 1.73
N HIS A 127 1.10 -12.86 2.44
CA HIS A 127 0.60 -11.59 1.90
C HIS A 127 1.31 -11.16 0.61
N LYS A 128 2.63 -11.42 0.48
CA LYS A 128 3.32 -11.21 -0.79
C LYS A 128 2.83 -12.16 -1.87
N LEU A 129 2.65 -13.44 -1.55
CA LEU A 129 2.19 -14.46 -2.50
C LEU A 129 0.77 -14.18 -3.00
N GLU A 130 -0.07 -13.61 -2.14
CA GLU A 130 -1.44 -13.18 -2.44
C GLU A 130 -1.50 -11.71 -2.93
N GLU A 131 -0.36 -11.16 -3.40
CA GLU A 131 -0.26 -9.84 -4.03
C GLU A 131 -0.85 -8.68 -3.20
N VAL A 132 -0.70 -8.74 -1.87
CA VAL A 132 -1.12 -7.67 -0.96
C VAL A 132 -0.05 -6.59 -0.91
N SER A 133 -0.44 -5.32 -1.11
CA SER A 133 0.48 -4.19 -0.97
C SER A 133 0.64 -3.76 0.49
N CYS A 134 1.78 -3.17 0.85
CA CYS A 134 2.04 -2.65 2.21
C CYS A 134 0.96 -1.64 2.64
N VAL A 135 0.52 -0.81 1.70
CA VAL A 135 -0.48 0.24 1.91
C VAL A 135 -1.93 -0.26 2.00
N SER A 136 -2.17 -1.54 1.73
CA SER A 136 -3.48 -2.15 2.02
C SER A 136 -3.75 -2.22 3.53
N CYS A 137 -2.71 -2.17 4.35
CA CYS A 137 -2.80 -2.14 5.81
C CYS A 137 -2.24 -0.84 6.39
N HIS A 138 -1.07 -0.41 5.93
CA HIS A 138 -0.38 0.76 6.47
C HIS A 138 -0.88 2.07 5.85
N SER A 139 -1.12 3.08 6.67
CA SER A 139 -1.31 4.46 6.22
C SER A 139 -0.09 5.30 6.59
N ILE A 140 0.49 5.98 5.60
CA ILE A 140 1.75 6.73 5.76
C ILE A 140 1.49 8.24 5.94
N HIS A 141 0.39 8.71 5.34
CA HIS A 141 -0.11 10.08 5.42
C HIS A 141 -1.05 10.22 6.63
N THR A 142 -0.53 9.88 7.81
CA THR A 142 -1.25 9.97 9.09
C THR A 142 -0.25 10.02 10.23
N ALA A 143 -0.61 10.70 11.32
CA ALA A 143 0.15 10.63 12.57
C ALA A 143 0.12 9.23 13.19
N ASN A 144 -1.02 8.53 13.05
CA ASN A 144 -1.27 7.25 13.69
C ASN A 144 -1.68 6.23 12.64
N ASP A 145 -0.80 5.25 12.42
CA ASP A 145 -1.09 4.08 11.61
C ASP A 145 -1.85 3.05 12.44
N ALA A 146 -3.05 2.69 11.99
CA ALA A 146 -3.95 1.78 12.69
C ALA A 146 -3.32 0.40 12.96
N VAL A 147 -2.38 -0.04 12.11
CA VAL A 147 -1.69 -1.33 12.30
C VAL A 147 -0.65 -1.27 13.43
N LEU A 148 -0.17 -0.08 13.77
CA LEU A 148 0.77 0.12 14.87
C LEU A 148 0.06 0.28 16.22
N ASP A 149 -1.24 0.62 16.22
CA ASP A 149 -2.06 0.70 17.41
C ASP A 149 -2.65 -0.68 17.78
N ARG A 150 -2.35 -1.14 19.00
CA ARG A 150 -2.79 -2.44 19.53
C ARG A 150 -4.30 -2.61 19.49
N SER A 151 -5.05 -1.54 19.77
CA SER A 151 -6.51 -1.56 19.78
C SER A 151 -7.10 -1.79 18.38
N ASN A 152 -6.38 -1.34 17.34
CA ASN A 152 -6.84 -1.34 15.96
C ASN A 152 -6.29 -2.49 15.11
N GLN A 153 -5.23 -3.18 15.56
CA GLN A 153 -4.62 -4.31 14.86
C GLN A 153 -5.63 -5.41 14.48
N VAL A 154 -6.48 -5.83 15.42
CA VAL A 154 -7.45 -6.91 15.16
C VAL A 154 -8.45 -6.47 14.09
N ALA A 155 -8.89 -5.22 14.12
CA ALA A 155 -9.79 -4.68 13.11
C ALA A 155 -9.13 -4.66 11.72
N ALA A 156 -7.87 -4.24 11.63
CA ALA A 156 -7.10 -4.23 10.39
C ALA A 156 -6.98 -5.63 9.78
N CYS A 157 -6.59 -6.64 10.57
CA CYS A 157 -6.47 -8.03 10.07
C CYS A 157 -7.82 -8.64 9.68
N THR A 158 -8.85 -8.39 10.48
CA THR A 158 -10.17 -9.00 10.30
C THR A 158 -11.04 -8.30 9.26
N SER A 159 -10.53 -7.26 8.60
CA SER A 159 -11.12 -6.70 7.39
C SER A 159 -11.20 -7.75 6.27
N CYS A 160 -10.16 -8.58 6.14
CA CYS A 160 -10.10 -9.69 5.17
C CYS A 160 -10.24 -11.07 5.84
N HIS A 161 -9.68 -11.26 7.04
CA HIS A 161 -9.71 -12.55 7.74
C HIS A 161 -11.02 -12.79 8.51
N LEU A 162 -12.13 -12.89 7.78
CA LEU A 162 -13.49 -12.98 8.34
C LEU A 162 -13.72 -14.25 9.17
N LYS A 163 -13.07 -15.36 8.83
CA LYS A 163 -13.15 -16.60 9.63
C LYS A 163 -12.57 -16.38 11.02
N GLN A 164 -11.37 -15.79 11.10
CA GLN A 164 -10.71 -15.45 12.36
C GLN A 164 -11.55 -14.45 13.15
N LYS A 165 -12.17 -13.47 12.47
CA LYS A 165 -13.13 -12.54 13.11
C LYS A 165 -14.27 -13.28 13.81
N GLY A 166 -14.82 -14.32 13.18
CA GLY A 166 -15.84 -15.16 13.82
C GLY A 166 -15.27 -15.98 14.98
N ASP A 167 -14.09 -16.60 14.79
CA ASP A 167 -13.46 -17.48 15.77
C ASP A 167 -13.10 -16.77 17.07
N ILE A 168 -12.61 -15.52 17.01
CA ILE A 168 -12.28 -14.74 18.21
C ILE A 168 -13.52 -14.35 19.04
N ASN A 169 -14.71 -14.38 18.45
CA ASN A 169 -15.98 -14.07 19.12
C ASN A 169 -16.71 -15.31 19.64
N LYS A 170 -16.12 -16.50 19.54
CA LYS A 170 -16.69 -17.73 20.12
C LYS A 170 -16.61 -17.70 21.65
N ARG A 171 -17.48 -18.48 22.30
CA ARG A 171 -17.52 -18.64 23.78
C ARG A 171 -16.15 -18.93 24.39
N SER A 172 -15.35 -19.74 23.71
CA SER A 172 -13.97 -20.04 24.10
C SER A 172 -13.06 -19.56 22.98
N SER A 173 -12.37 -18.47 23.22
CA SER A 173 -11.39 -17.89 22.31
C SER A 173 -10.26 -17.26 23.11
N HIS A 174 -9.14 -17.03 22.42
CA HIS A 174 -8.09 -16.17 22.95
C HIS A 174 -8.62 -14.73 23.07
N PRO A 175 -8.31 -13.98 24.16
CA PRO A 175 -8.85 -12.64 24.41
C PRO A 175 -8.19 -11.57 23.51
N MET A 176 -8.43 -11.67 22.20
CA MET A 176 -7.90 -10.75 21.19
C MET A 176 -8.70 -9.44 21.13
N THR A 177 -9.96 -9.45 21.57
CA THR A 177 -10.87 -8.29 21.51
C THR A 177 -10.67 -7.29 22.64
N ASN A 178 -9.96 -7.67 23.70
CA ASN A 178 -9.86 -6.90 24.93
C ASN A 178 -8.46 -6.29 25.13
N GLU A 179 -7.69 -6.14 24.05
CA GLU A 179 -6.32 -5.58 24.03
C GLU A 179 -5.29 -6.32 24.91
N GLN A 180 -5.68 -7.44 25.51
CA GLN A 180 -4.85 -8.24 26.40
C GLN A 180 -3.75 -9.02 25.65
N MET A 181 -3.85 -9.11 24.32
CA MET A 181 -2.86 -9.75 23.46
C MET A 181 -2.66 -8.96 22.17
N VAL A 182 -1.40 -8.87 21.73
CA VAL A 182 -1.01 -8.22 20.47
C VAL A 182 -0.84 -9.24 19.35
N TYR A 183 -1.10 -8.83 18.12
CA TYR A 183 -0.71 -9.62 16.96
C TYR A 183 0.82 -9.67 16.90
N SER A 184 1.42 -10.86 17.01
CA SER A 184 2.86 -11.04 16.83
C SER A 184 3.13 -11.60 15.43
N PRO A 185 4.03 -10.98 14.64
CA PRO A 185 4.39 -11.50 13.32
C PRO A 185 5.09 -12.86 13.38
N TYR A 186 5.55 -13.29 14.56
CA TYR A 186 6.27 -14.56 14.75
C TYR A 186 5.38 -15.78 14.95
N ILE A 187 4.07 -15.62 15.18
CA ILE A 187 3.17 -16.75 15.47
C ILE A 187 2.71 -17.48 14.20
N ASN A 188 2.97 -16.94 13.00
CA ASN A 188 2.65 -17.62 11.74
C ASN A 188 3.65 -18.75 11.39
N LYS A 189 4.62 -19.05 12.27
CA LYS A 189 5.66 -20.07 12.03
C LYS A 189 5.26 -21.51 12.42
N ALA A 190 4.11 -21.75 13.04
CA ALA A 190 3.79 -23.11 13.49
C ALA A 190 2.29 -23.42 13.61
N SER A 191 1.62 -23.65 12.47
CA SER A 191 0.36 -24.44 12.46
C SER A 191 0.57 -25.89 11.99
N ARG A 192 1.80 -26.42 12.11
CA ARG A 192 2.05 -27.86 11.91
C ARG A 192 2.33 -28.67 13.17
N TYR A 193 2.49 -28.04 14.34
CA TYR A 193 2.65 -28.80 15.58
C TYR A 193 1.95 -28.13 16.75
N SER A 194 0.91 -28.82 17.20
CA SER A 194 0.34 -28.76 18.54
C SER A 194 1.44 -28.61 19.61
N SER A 195 1.44 -27.52 20.35
CA SER A 195 1.73 -27.44 21.80
C SER A 195 1.80 -25.98 22.24
N PHE A 196 0.84 -25.60 23.07
CA PHE A 196 0.75 -24.31 23.76
C PHE A 196 2.00 -24.06 24.63
N LYS A 197 2.71 -22.95 24.38
CA LYS A 197 3.40 -22.20 25.42
C LYS A 197 3.02 -20.73 25.27
N VAL A 198 1.95 -20.35 25.97
CA VAL A 198 1.54 -18.95 26.15
C VAL A 198 2.39 -18.37 27.27
N TYR A 199 3.30 -17.46 26.94
CA TYR A 199 3.94 -16.61 27.94
C TYR A 199 2.99 -15.45 28.23
N VAL A 200 2.29 -15.53 29.37
CA VAL A 200 1.60 -14.37 29.94
C VAL A 200 2.67 -13.48 30.55
N ILE A 201 3.07 -12.43 29.83
CA ILE A 201 3.88 -11.36 30.44
C ILE A 201 2.92 -10.58 31.34
N LYS A 202 2.93 -10.94 32.63
CA LYS A 202 2.25 -10.21 33.68
C LYS A 202 3.02 -8.91 33.87
N LEU A 203 2.49 -7.79 33.40
CA LEU A 203 3.00 -6.47 33.75
C LEU A 203 2.63 -6.22 35.21
N SER A 204 3.64 -6.28 36.09
CA SER A 204 3.64 -5.68 37.42
C SER A 204 4.33 -4.33 37.36
#